data_AF-A0A8D8KRR5-F1
#
_entry.id   AF-A0A8D8KRR5-F1
#
_cell.length_a   1.000
_cell.length_b   1.000
_cell.length_c   1.000
_cell.angle_alpha   90.00
_cell.angle_beta   90.00
_cell.angle_gamma   90.00
#
_symmetry.space_group_name_H-M   'P 1'
#
loop_
_entity.id
_entity.type
_entity.pdbx_description
1 polymer ?
#
loop_
_entity_poly.entity_id
_entity_poly.type
_entity_poly.pdbx_seq_one_letter_code
_entity_poly.pdbx_strand_id
1 'polypeptide(L)'
;MPESTLTVFEKDSFNAEKYVKELVQDCVGGPELQQTKAKIQSHSDTVSSTLKKHVYENYMQFIETAKEISHLESEMYQLSHILIEQRNLLSTLRDESMLDDQKYIIEDQSVDPNVNEEQQNKKAIQLIKESLLGYKGNLDDKVFIYEGGLIELDTNDYRPICRIHLFLFNDVLVLAKVKHDKKLEFLTEYDTKKIAVINIKDLDGVNKNAINVITSDGARIFQCVNSASKLEWIDKFEVAIKFHQLKHKKGPAPQPPTSLKFDKQKSVDSDLLSPSASASVSIIVEKQAPDWLASAPEEIQAEIAQRHFEDSLTLVQKC
;
A
#
# COMPACT_ATOMS: atom_id res chain seq x y z
N MET A 1 -10.05 0.37 -65.80
CA MET A 1 -10.59 0.70 -64.47
C MET A 1 -9.67 1.74 -63.85
N PRO A 2 -10.03 3.04 -63.83
CA PRO A 2 -9.14 4.09 -63.36
C PRO A 2 -9.44 4.41 -61.88
N GLU A 3 -8.89 3.61 -60.98
CA GLU A 3 -8.92 3.89 -59.53
C GLU A 3 -7.69 4.68 -59.02
N SER A 4 -6.79 5.11 -59.92
CA SER A 4 -5.41 5.47 -59.50
C SER A 4 -5.00 6.92 -59.71
N THR A 5 -5.91 7.87 -59.98
CA THR A 5 -5.51 9.28 -60.17
C THR A 5 -5.39 10.07 -58.85
N LEU A 6 -6.04 9.61 -57.78
CA LEU A 6 -6.15 10.37 -56.51
C LEU A 6 -4.93 10.22 -55.60
N THR A 7 -4.39 9.00 -55.46
CA THR A 7 -3.21 8.72 -54.63
C THR A 7 -1.91 9.28 -55.19
N VAL A 8 -1.93 9.79 -56.43
CA VAL A 8 -0.76 10.41 -57.07
C VAL A 8 -0.53 11.82 -56.53
N PHE A 9 -1.59 12.55 -56.15
CA PHE A 9 -1.50 13.90 -55.58
C PHE A 9 -1.09 13.90 -54.11
N GLU A 10 -1.23 12.78 -53.41
CA GLU A 10 -0.89 12.61 -51.99
C GLU A 10 0.59 12.24 -51.76
N LYS A 11 1.36 12.00 -52.83
CA LYS A 11 2.77 11.63 -52.74
C LYS A 11 3.66 12.87 -52.66
N ASP A 12 4.59 12.89 -51.70
CA ASP A 12 5.59 13.95 -51.53
C ASP A 12 6.49 14.17 -52.76
N SER A 13 6.60 13.18 -53.65
CA SER A 13 7.37 13.24 -54.89
C SER A 13 6.51 13.48 -56.14
N PHE A 14 5.40 14.20 -56.01
CA PHE A 14 4.53 14.52 -57.15
C PHE A 14 5.21 15.47 -58.14
N ASN A 15 5.24 15.08 -59.42
CA ASN A 15 5.73 15.94 -60.50
C ASN A 15 4.58 16.26 -61.46
N ALA A 16 4.13 17.52 -61.43
CA ALA A 16 2.99 17.99 -62.21
C ALA A 16 3.22 17.90 -63.72
N GLU A 17 4.44 18.21 -64.20
CA GLU A 17 4.78 18.16 -65.62
C GLU A 17 4.75 16.73 -66.17
N LYS A 18 5.32 15.78 -65.42
CA LYS A 18 5.30 14.36 -65.81
C LYS A 18 3.88 13.80 -65.83
N TYR A 19 3.07 14.16 -64.83
CA TYR A 19 1.68 13.75 -64.74
C TYR A 19 0.84 14.29 -65.90
N VAL A 20 0.96 15.58 -66.24
CA VAL A 20 0.25 16.18 -67.37
C VAL A 20 0.71 15.57 -68.70
N LYS A 21 2.01 15.24 -68.84
CA LYS A 21 2.55 14.61 -70.04
C LYS A 21 2.02 13.19 -70.26
N GLU A 22 1.97 12.37 -69.21
CA GLU A 22 1.35 11.03 -69.25
C GLU A 22 -0.17 11.15 -69.53
N LEU A 23 -0.85 12.10 -68.89
CA LEU A 23 -2.29 12.32 -69.09
C LEU A 23 -2.64 12.72 -70.54
N VAL A 24 -1.85 13.60 -71.16
CA VAL A 24 -2.04 14.03 -72.56
C VAL A 24 -1.66 12.91 -73.54
N GLN A 25 -0.77 12.00 -73.16
CA GLN A 25 -0.37 10.86 -73.98
C GLN A 25 -1.42 9.75 -73.98
N ASP A 26 -2.15 9.56 -72.87
CA ASP A 26 -3.22 8.58 -72.72
C ASP A 26 -4.58 9.08 -73.23
N CYS A 27 -4.85 10.39 -73.16
CA CYS A 27 -6.10 10.98 -73.65
C CYS A 27 -6.05 11.26 -75.16
N VAL A 28 -6.74 10.44 -75.96
CA VAL A 28 -6.77 10.52 -77.44
C VAL A 28 -7.66 11.67 -77.97
N GLY A 29 -8.27 12.50 -77.10
CA GLY A 29 -9.14 13.61 -77.53
C GLY A 29 -9.29 14.78 -76.54
N GLY A 30 -9.65 15.95 -77.09
CA GLY A 30 -9.92 17.19 -76.34
C GLY A 30 -11.04 17.14 -75.28
N PRO A 31 -12.18 16.42 -75.47
CA PRO A 31 -13.26 16.43 -74.48
C PRO A 31 -12.92 15.66 -73.19
N GLU A 32 -12.12 14.60 -73.27
CA GLU A 32 -11.69 13.81 -72.10
C GLU A 32 -10.69 14.59 -71.22
N LEU A 33 -9.82 15.37 -71.85
CA LEU A 33 -8.91 16.28 -71.16
C LEU A 33 -9.67 17.40 -70.44
N GLN A 34 -10.73 17.95 -71.06
CA GLN A 34 -11.59 18.95 -70.42
C GLN A 34 -12.36 18.37 -69.23
N GLN A 35 -12.87 17.15 -69.34
CA GLN A 35 -13.54 16.46 -68.23
C GLN A 35 -12.58 16.22 -67.06
N THR A 36 -11.35 15.77 -67.34
CA THR A 36 -10.34 15.54 -66.32
C THR A 36 -9.90 16.83 -65.64
N LYS A 37 -9.73 17.92 -66.41
CA LYS A 37 -9.48 19.26 -65.86
C LYS A 37 -10.60 19.72 -64.93
N ALA A 38 -11.87 19.57 -65.35
CA ALA A 38 -13.01 19.93 -64.52
C ALA A 38 -13.08 19.11 -63.22
N LYS A 39 -12.74 17.81 -63.29
CA LYS A 39 -12.66 16.92 -62.12
C LYS A 39 -11.56 17.35 -61.15
N ILE A 40 -10.38 17.70 -61.64
CA ILE A 40 -9.27 18.21 -60.82
C ILE A 40 -9.67 19.54 -60.16
N GLN A 41 -10.31 20.45 -60.89
CA GLN A 41 -10.76 21.74 -60.35
C GLN A 41 -11.78 21.56 -59.22
N SER A 42 -12.82 20.75 -59.45
CA SER A 42 -13.82 20.45 -58.42
C SER A 42 -13.21 19.80 -57.18
N HIS A 43 -12.19 18.94 -57.36
CA HIS A 43 -11.49 18.34 -56.25
C HIS A 43 -10.64 19.33 -55.47
N SER A 44 -9.92 20.23 -56.16
CA SER A 44 -9.19 21.34 -55.54
C SER A 44 -10.12 22.23 -54.70
N ASP A 45 -11.29 22.59 -55.23
CA ASP A 45 -12.26 23.42 -54.53
C ASP A 45 -12.81 22.70 -53.27
N THR A 46 -13.06 21.39 -53.38
CA THR A 46 -13.51 20.55 -52.26
C THR A 46 -12.45 20.42 -51.18
N VAL A 47 -11.19 20.16 -51.54
CA VAL A 47 -10.06 20.06 -50.61
C VAL A 47 -9.82 21.41 -49.92
N SER A 48 -9.87 22.51 -50.66
CA SER A 48 -9.72 23.87 -50.09
C SER A 48 -10.82 24.19 -49.07
N SER A 49 -12.08 23.86 -49.39
CA SER A 49 -13.20 24.05 -48.46
C SER A 49 -13.05 23.17 -47.21
N THR A 50 -12.72 21.89 -47.41
CA THR A 50 -12.55 20.90 -46.32
C THR A 50 -11.38 21.26 -45.41
N LEU A 51 -10.25 21.69 -45.98
CA LEU A 51 -9.10 22.16 -45.22
C LEU A 51 -9.45 23.39 -44.38
N LYS A 52 -10.14 24.38 -44.96
CA LYS A 52 -10.59 25.57 -44.20
C LYS A 52 -11.49 25.18 -43.03
N LYS A 53 -12.42 24.24 -43.25
CA LYS A 53 -13.29 23.71 -42.19
C LYS A 53 -12.48 23.02 -41.10
N HIS A 54 -11.57 22.12 -41.45
CA HIS A 54 -10.74 21.43 -40.46
C HIS A 54 -9.78 22.35 -39.71
N VAL A 55 -9.19 23.34 -40.38
CA VAL A 55 -8.33 24.33 -39.72
C VAL A 55 -9.15 25.16 -38.73
N TYR A 56 -10.35 25.59 -39.11
CA TYR A 56 -11.25 26.30 -38.21
C TYR A 56 -11.67 25.43 -37.02
N GLU A 57 -12.08 24.19 -37.25
CA GLU A 57 -12.46 23.24 -36.19
C GLU A 57 -11.30 22.96 -35.23
N ASN A 58 -10.10 22.68 -35.75
CA ASN A 58 -8.92 22.46 -34.91
C ASN A 58 -8.55 23.71 -34.11
N TYR A 59 -8.65 24.90 -34.71
CA TYR A 59 -8.35 26.15 -34.00
C TYR A 59 -9.37 26.43 -32.90
N MET A 60 -10.66 26.17 -33.15
CA MET A 60 -11.71 26.29 -32.13
C MET A 60 -11.50 25.30 -30.98
N GLN A 61 -11.19 24.04 -31.28
CA GLN A 61 -10.89 23.02 -30.26
C GLN A 61 -9.64 23.38 -29.46
N PHE A 62 -8.60 23.92 -30.11
CA PHE A 62 -7.40 24.40 -29.43
C PHE A 62 -7.72 25.53 -28.45
N ILE A 63 -8.53 26.51 -28.86
CA ILE A 63 -8.96 27.61 -27.98
C ILE A 63 -9.79 27.08 -26.82
N GLU A 64 -10.75 26.19 -27.07
CA GLU A 64 -11.61 25.62 -26.04
C GLU A 64 -10.78 24.80 -25.02
N THR A 65 -9.87 23.96 -25.51
CA THR A 65 -8.96 23.18 -24.66
C THR A 65 -8.05 24.10 -23.85
N ALA A 66 -7.48 25.15 -24.45
CA ALA A 66 -6.64 26.11 -23.73
C ALA A 66 -7.43 26.86 -22.64
N LYS A 67 -8.70 27.18 -22.90
CA LYS A 67 -9.60 27.80 -21.92
C LYS A 67 -9.89 26.86 -20.76
N GLU A 68 -10.16 25.59 -21.05
CA GLU A 68 -10.42 24.56 -20.03
C GLU A 68 -9.18 24.31 -19.15
N ILE A 69 -7.99 24.23 -19.77
CA ILE A 69 -6.72 24.11 -19.03
C ILE A 69 -6.52 25.31 -18.11
N SER A 70 -6.78 26.53 -18.57
CA SER A 70 -6.66 27.74 -17.75
C SER A 70 -7.67 27.76 -16.61
N HIS A 71 -8.89 27.26 -16.84
CA HIS A 71 -9.90 27.13 -15.79
C HIS A 71 -9.45 26.14 -14.72
N LEU A 72 -8.99 24.96 -15.12
CA LEU A 72 -8.48 23.93 -14.22
C LEU A 72 -7.25 24.40 -13.42
N GLU A 73 -6.34 25.14 -14.06
CA GLU A 73 -5.20 25.76 -13.39
C GLU A 73 -5.67 26.68 -12.26
N SER A 74 -6.67 27.53 -12.52
CA SER A 74 -7.24 28.42 -11.49
C SER A 74 -7.85 27.65 -10.33
N GLU A 75 -8.63 26.59 -10.59
CA GLU A 75 -9.22 25.75 -9.53
C GLU A 75 -8.15 25.03 -8.71
N MET A 76 -7.10 24.52 -9.37
CA MET A 76 -5.97 23.87 -8.70
C MET A 76 -5.21 24.84 -7.79
N TYR A 77 -5.01 26.10 -8.24
CA TYR A 77 -4.43 27.14 -7.40
C TYR A 77 -5.30 27.46 -6.19
N GLN A 78 -6.63 27.55 -6.36
CA GLN A 78 -7.55 27.77 -5.25
C GLN A 78 -7.51 26.62 -4.25
N LEU A 79 -7.52 25.37 -4.72
CA LEU A 79 -7.40 24.19 -3.87
C LEU A 79 -6.07 24.18 -3.09
N SER A 80 -4.96 24.49 -3.77
CA SER A 80 -3.64 24.60 -3.13
C SER A 80 -3.65 25.64 -2.01
N HIS A 81 -4.27 26.81 -2.24
CA HIS A 81 -4.42 27.83 -1.22
C HIS A 81 -5.23 27.34 -0.01
N ILE A 82 -6.36 26.67 -0.24
CA ILE A 82 -7.21 26.11 0.82
C ILE A 82 -6.45 25.06 1.63
N LEU A 83 -5.65 24.20 0.98
CA LEU A 83 -4.84 23.19 1.66
C LEU A 83 -3.73 23.83 2.52
N ILE A 84 -3.09 24.88 2.03
CA ILE A 84 -2.10 25.64 2.79
C ILE A 84 -2.76 26.29 4.00
N GLU A 85 -3.94 26.89 3.83
CA GLU A 85 -4.71 27.51 4.91
C GLU A 85 -5.13 26.49 5.97
N GLN A 86 -5.67 25.33 5.56
CA GLN A 86 -6.02 24.24 6.48
C GLN A 86 -4.80 23.70 7.22
N ARG A 87 -3.67 23.52 6.55
CA ARG A 87 -2.42 23.11 7.20
C ARG A 87 -1.99 24.13 8.25
N ASN A 88 -2.06 25.42 7.93
CA ASN A 88 -1.71 26.47 8.87
C ASN A 88 -2.68 26.50 10.06
N LEU A 89 -3.99 26.37 9.83
CA LEU A 89 -5.02 26.27 10.88
C LEU A 89 -4.75 25.07 11.81
N LEU A 90 -4.45 23.91 11.25
CA LEU A 90 -4.11 22.71 12.02
C LEU A 90 -2.82 22.89 12.82
N SER A 91 -1.83 23.59 12.27
CA SER A 91 -0.61 23.94 13.02
C SER A 91 -0.96 24.86 14.20
N THR A 92 -1.76 25.90 13.98
CA THR A 92 -2.19 26.81 15.05
C THR A 92 -2.99 26.07 16.13
N LEU A 93 -3.94 25.20 15.76
CA LEU A 93 -4.69 24.39 16.73
C LEU A 93 -3.80 23.42 17.49
N ARG A 94 -2.81 22.82 16.83
CA ARG A 94 -1.82 21.97 17.49
C ARG A 94 -1.00 22.77 18.49
N ASP A 95 -0.54 23.96 18.11
CA ASP A 95 0.26 24.82 18.97
C ASP A 95 -0.58 25.36 20.14
N GLU A 96 -1.85 25.71 19.92
CA GLU A 96 -2.80 26.12 20.97
C GLU A 96 -3.11 24.97 21.94
N SER A 97 -3.31 23.75 21.44
CA SER A 97 -3.48 22.55 22.27
C SER A 97 -2.25 22.24 23.13
N MET A 98 -1.03 22.54 22.64
CA MET A 98 0.20 22.37 23.44
C MET A 98 0.34 23.47 24.51
N LEU A 99 -0.19 24.67 24.27
CA LEU A 99 -0.16 25.76 25.24
C LEU A 99 -1.19 25.57 26.37
N ASP A 100 -2.35 24.97 26.07
CA ASP A 100 -3.36 24.64 27.10
C ASP A 100 -2.88 23.49 28.01
N ASP A 101 -2.15 22.51 27.46
CA ASP A 101 -1.47 21.47 28.25
C ASP A 101 -0.36 22.08 29.14
N GLN A 102 0.42 23.06 28.66
CA GLN A 102 1.48 23.69 29.46
C GLN A 102 0.96 24.50 30.65
N LYS A 103 -0.28 25.00 30.62
CA LYS A 103 -0.86 25.75 31.74
C LYS A 103 -1.25 24.85 32.93
N TYR A 104 -1.48 23.56 32.70
CA TYR A 104 -1.78 22.56 33.74
C TYR A 104 -0.56 21.71 34.15
N ILE A 105 0.55 21.81 33.43
CA ILE A 105 1.75 20.98 33.62
C ILE A 105 2.78 21.59 34.59
N ILE A 106 2.73 22.90 34.89
CA ILE A 106 3.76 23.56 35.72
C ILE A 106 3.74 23.11 37.19
N GLU A 107 2.68 22.45 37.68
CA GLU A 107 2.61 22.01 39.08
C GLU A 107 2.93 20.54 39.36
N ASP A 108 3.11 19.66 38.36
CA ASP A 108 3.45 18.26 38.66
C ASP A 108 4.10 17.52 37.48
N GLN A 109 5.42 17.68 37.30
CA GLN A 109 6.19 16.82 36.39
C GLN A 109 7.31 16.10 37.15
N SER A 110 6.94 14.91 37.66
CA SER A 110 7.87 13.78 37.66
C SER A 110 7.78 13.10 36.29
N VAL A 111 8.90 13.09 35.57
CA VAL A 111 9.02 12.59 34.20
C VAL A 111 9.19 11.07 34.25
N ASP A 112 8.09 10.32 34.19
CA ASP A 112 8.11 8.87 33.96
C ASP A 112 7.43 8.55 32.61
N PRO A 113 8.16 8.04 31.60
CA PRO A 113 7.61 7.75 30.27
C PRO A 113 6.49 6.70 30.27
N ASN A 114 6.43 5.86 31.31
CA ASN A 114 5.41 4.82 31.48
C ASN A 114 4.01 5.41 31.79
N VAL A 115 3.95 6.57 32.45
CA VAL A 115 2.68 7.23 32.81
C VAL A 115 2.01 7.82 31.56
N ASN A 116 2.80 8.27 30.59
CA ASN A 116 2.28 8.81 29.33
C ASN A 116 1.63 7.71 28.46
N GLU A 117 2.25 6.52 28.38
CA GLU A 117 1.69 5.38 27.63
C GLU A 117 0.40 4.85 28.27
N GLU A 118 0.34 4.77 29.61
CA GLU A 118 -0.87 4.35 30.31
C GLU A 118 -2.01 5.35 30.13
N GLN A 119 -1.71 6.65 30.19
CA GLN A 119 -2.69 7.72 29.98
C GLN A 119 -3.18 7.75 28.53
N GLN A 120 -2.30 7.48 27.56
CA GLN A 120 -2.66 7.40 26.14
C GLN A 120 -3.51 6.14 25.85
N ASN A 121 -3.18 5.00 26.46
CA ASN A 121 -3.98 3.77 26.38
C ASN A 121 -5.39 3.98 26.97
N LYS A 122 -5.50 4.65 28.13
CA LYS A 122 -6.81 5.00 28.73
C LYS A 122 -7.65 5.89 27.81
N LYS A 123 -7.06 6.93 27.21
CA LYS A 123 -7.74 7.80 26.24
C LYS A 123 -8.22 7.00 25.01
N ALA A 124 -7.39 6.09 24.48
CA ALA A 124 -7.76 5.24 23.35
C ALA A 124 -8.93 4.30 23.69
N ILE A 125 -8.89 3.64 24.86
CA ILE A 125 -9.98 2.76 25.34
C ILE A 125 -11.29 3.55 25.50
N GLN A 126 -11.23 4.77 26.01
CA GLN A 126 -12.42 5.61 26.16
C GLN A 126 -13.06 5.93 24.81
N LEU A 127 -12.27 6.31 23.80
CA LEU A 127 -12.77 6.59 22.45
C LEU A 127 -13.41 5.35 21.80
N ILE A 128 -12.82 4.17 22.01
CA ILE A 128 -13.36 2.89 21.54
C ILE A 128 -14.70 2.60 22.20
N LYS A 129 -14.82 2.81 23.53
CA LYS A 129 -16.08 2.62 24.28
C LYS A 129 -17.19 3.56 23.80
N GLU A 130 -16.87 4.81 23.50
CA GLU A 130 -17.84 5.78 22.96
C GLU A 130 -18.32 5.38 21.55
N SER A 131 -17.42 4.81 20.75
CA SER A 131 -17.70 4.39 19.37
C SER A 131 -18.42 3.03 19.28
N LEU A 132 -18.24 2.16 20.28
CA LEU A 132 -18.75 0.80 20.33
C LEU A 132 -20.07 0.70 21.11
N LEU A 133 -21.17 0.60 20.39
CA LEU A 133 -22.51 0.42 20.96
C LEU A 133 -22.73 -1.03 21.40
N GLY A 134 -23.24 -1.19 22.62
CA GLY A 134 -23.73 -2.48 23.14
C GLY A 134 -22.67 -3.35 23.83
N TYR A 135 -21.43 -2.89 23.94
CA TYR A 135 -20.39 -3.60 24.69
C TYR A 135 -20.58 -3.44 26.20
N LYS A 136 -20.62 -4.56 26.92
CA LYS A 136 -20.81 -4.61 28.39
C LYS A 136 -19.60 -5.12 29.16
N GLY A 137 -18.50 -5.43 28.47
CA GLY A 137 -17.27 -5.91 29.11
C GLY A 137 -16.45 -4.78 29.73
N ASN A 138 -15.46 -5.12 30.55
CA ASN A 138 -14.47 -4.18 31.04
C ASN A 138 -13.22 -4.20 30.14
N LEU A 139 -12.84 -3.05 29.59
CA LEU A 139 -11.61 -2.87 28.80
C LEU A 139 -10.56 -2.01 29.54
N ASP A 140 -10.89 -1.43 30.69
CA ASP A 140 -10.07 -0.40 31.34
C ASP A 140 -8.72 -0.93 31.84
N ASP A 141 -8.63 -2.23 32.14
CA ASP A 141 -7.41 -2.88 32.61
C ASP A 141 -6.57 -3.51 31.47
N LYS A 142 -6.99 -3.31 30.22
CA LYS A 142 -6.39 -3.97 29.05
C LYS A 142 -5.43 -3.02 28.32
N VAL A 143 -4.52 -3.60 27.55
CA VAL A 143 -3.60 -2.83 26.70
C VAL A 143 -4.09 -2.91 25.27
N PHE A 144 -4.44 -1.76 24.70
CA PHE A 144 -4.79 -1.63 23.30
C PHE A 144 -3.56 -1.87 22.41
N ILE A 145 -3.67 -2.79 21.45
CA ILE A 145 -2.56 -3.15 20.54
C ILE A 145 -2.81 -2.58 19.15
N TYR A 146 -3.99 -2.84 18.58
CA TYR A 146 -4.29 -2.48 17.20
C TYR A 146 -5.79 -2.45 16.92
N GLU A 147 -6.19 -1.59 15.97
CA GLU A 147 -7.55 -1.55 15.43
C GLU A 147 -7.54 -1.56 13.91
N GLY A 148 -8.63 -2.02 13.29
CA GLY A 148 -8.79 -1.88 11.85
C GLY A 148 -10.08 -2.46 11.31
N GLY A 149 -10.49 -1.94 10.16
CA GLY A 149 -11.67 -2.40 9.42
C GLY A 149 -11.34 -3.55 8.48
N LEU A 150 -12.12 -4.63 8.54
CA LEU A 150 -12.02 -5.80 7.68
C LEU A 150 -13.38 -6.17 7.09
N ILE A 151 -13.39 -7.11 6.16
CA ILE A 151 -14.62 -7.68 5.60
C ILE A 151 -14.68 -9.16 5.99
N GLU A 152 -15.76 -9.59 6.64
CA GLU A 152 -16.02 -11.00 6.91
C GLU A 152 -16.44 -11.70 5.61
N LEU A 153 -15.74 -12.79 5.27
CA LEU A 153 -16.05 -13.65 4.14
C LEU A 153 -16.70 -14.96 4.63
N ASP A 154 -17.58 -15.52 3.82
CA ASP A 154 -18.14 -16.86 4.04
C ASP A 154 -17.04 -17.93 3.95
N THR A 155 -17.03 -18.86 4.90
CA THR A 155 -16.09 -19.97 4.98
C THR A 155 -16.24 -20.95 3.80
N ASN A 156 -17.42 -21.04 3.17
CA ASN A 156 -17.67 -21.96 2.06
C ASN A 156 -17.42 -21.31 0.69
N ASP A 157 -18.01 -20.14 0.45
CA ASP A 157 -18.04 -19.50 -0.88
C ASP A 157 -17.12 -18.28 -1.01
N TYR A 158 -16.41 -17.89 0.06
CA TYR A 158 -15.56 -16.68 0.12
C TYR A 158 -16.29 -15.39 -0.26
N ARG A 159 -17.62 -15.37 -0.17
CA ARG A 159 -18.44 -14.20 -0.48
C ARG A 159 -18.39 -13.20 0.68
N PRO A 160 -18.31 -11.89 0.41
CA PRO A 160 -18.33 -10.88 1.45
C PRO A 160 -19.71 -10.84 2.14
N ILE A 161 -19.71 -11.03 3.46
CA ILE A 161 -20.91 -11.05 4.31
C ILE A 161 -21.17 -9.65 4.85
N CYS A 162 -20.21 -9.09 5.60
CA CYS A 162 -20.37 -7.76 6.18
C CYS A 162 -19.03 -7.08 6.49
N ARG A 163 -19.07 -5.76 6.67
CA ARG A 163 -17.92 -4.98 7.10
C ARG A 163 -17.85 -4.99 8.62
N ILE A 164 -16.70 -5.38 9.13
CA ILE A 164 -16.41 -5.49 10.56
C ILE A 164 -15.24 -4.58 10.94
N HIS A 165 -15.13 -4.28 12.22
CA HIS A 165 -14.04 -3.56 12.84
C HIS A 165 -13.52 -4.43 13.98
N LEU A 166 -12.22 -4.73 13.96
CA LEU A 166 -11.56 -5.52 14.99
C LEU A 166 -10.78 -4.58 15.91
N PHE A 167 -10.92 -4.80 17.22
CA PHE A 167 -10.09 -4.19 18.24
C PHE A 167 -9.31 -5.29 18.95
N LEU A 168 -7.99 -5.27 18.77
CA LEU A 168 -7.08 -6.23 19.38
C LEU A 168 -6.49 -5.62 20.65
N PHE A 169 -6.78 -6.28 21.77
CA PHE A 169 -6.15 -6.03 23.06
C PHE A 169 -5.19 -7.18 23.40
N ASN A 170 -4.40 -6.99 24.46
CA ASN A 170 -3.47 -7.98 24.97
C ASN A 170 -4.09 -9.33 25.33
N ASP A 171 -5.33 -9.37 25.78
CA ASP A 171 -6.00 -10.58 26.27
C ASP A 171 -7.38 -10.81 25.63
N VAL A 172 -7.91 -9.83 24.89
CA VAL A 172 -9.22 -9.92 24.25
C VAL A 172 -9.17 -9.35 22.84
N LEU A 173 -9.85 -10.02 21.92
CA LEU A 173 -10.19 -9.51 20.60
C LEU A 173 -11.69 -9.18 20.58
N VAL A 174 -12.02 -7.93 20.29
CA VAL A 174 -13.41 -7.47 20.16
C VAL A 174 -13.75 -7.29 18.69
N LEU A 175 -14.86 -7.88 18.25
CA LEU A 175 -15.40 -7.72 16.90
C LEU A 175 -16.64 -6.84 16.94
N ALA A 176 -16.67 -5.86 16.05
CA ALA A 176 -17.81 -4.98 15.87
C ALA A 176 -18.25 -4.93 14.41
N LYS A 177 -19.56 -4.81 14.16
CA LYS A 177 -20.12 -4.59 12.83
C LYS A 177 -20.20 -3.10 12.54
N VAL A 178 -19.78 -2.70 11.34
CA VAL A 178 -19.92 -1.31 10.89
C VAL A 178 -21.35 -1.07 10.40
N LYS A 179 -22.12 -0.20 11.07
CA LYS A 179 -23.44 0.27 10.61
C LYS A 179 -23.31 1.55 9.77
N HIS A 180 -24.41 1.94 9.11
CA HIS A 180 -24.47 3.06 8.15
C HIS A 180 -24.08 4.44 8.71
N ASP A 181 -23.98 4.61 10.03
CA ASP A 181 -23.75 5.89 10.71
C ASP A 181 -22.38 5.97 11.42
N LYS A 182 -21.37 5.24 10.92
CA LYS A 182 -20.03 5.07 11.55
C LYS A 182 -20.05 4.48 12.97
N LYS A 183 -21.24 4.24 13.53
CA LYS A 183 -21.45 3.53 14.78
C LYS A 183 -21.07 2.07 14.63
N LEU A 184 -20.29 1.58 15.59
CA LEU A 184 -19.84 0.19 15.64
C LEU A 184 -20.78 -0.57 16.58
N GLU A 185 -21.40 -1.63 16.10
CA GLU A 185 -22.24 -2.50 16.92
C GLU A 185 -21.43 -3.70 17.37
N PHE A 186 -21.32 -3.92 18.68
CA PHE A 186 -20.63 -5.08 19.22
C PHE A 186 -21.24 -6.39 18.70
N LEU A 187 -20.40 -7.27 18.15
CA LEU A 187 -20.81 -8.61 17.69
C LEU A 187 -20.42 -9.68 18.71
N THR A 188 -19.13 -9.77 19.03
CA THR A 188 -18.59 -10.83 19.87
C THR A 188 -17.20 -10.46 20.39
N GLU A 189 -16.80 -11.10 21.48
CA GLU A 189 -15.46 -11.00 22.05
C GLU A 189 -14.82 -12.38 22.12
N TYR A 190 -13.50 -12.46 21.95
CA TYR A 190 -12.72 -13.67 22.07
C TYR A 190 -11.52 -13.46 22.98
N ASP A 191 -11.18 -14.47 23.77
CA ASP A 191 -9.92 -14.50 24.51
C ASP A 191 -8.77 -14.82 23.55
N THR A 192 -7.77 -13.95 23.48
CA THR A 192 -6.60 -14.08 22.60
C THR A 192 -5.86 -15.43 22.80
N LYS A 193 -6.02 -16.08 23.96
CA LYS A 193 -5.45 -17.41 24.25
C LYS A 193 -6.02 -18.53 23.40
N LYS A 194 -7.26 -18.38 22.92
CA LYS A 194 -8.01 -19.42 22.19
C LYS A 194 -8.11 -19.10 20.70
N ILE A 195 -7.29 -18.18 20.22
CA ILE A 195 -7.29 -17.74 18.83
C ILE A 195 -6.08 -18.35 18.12
N ALA A 196 -6.31 -18.93 16.95
CA ALA A 196 -5.27 -19.28 16.01
C ALA A 196 -5.48 -18.51 14.70
N VAL A 197 -4.41 -17.96 14.15
CA VAL A 197 -4.46 -17.16 12.93
C VAL A 197 -3.69 -17.87 11.83
N ILE A 198 -4.34 -18.11 10.70
CA ILE A 198 -3.78 -18.80 9.55
C ILE A 198 -3.78 -17.84 8.37
N ASN A 199 -2.60 -17.64 7.79
CA ASN A 199 -2.44 -16.93 6.54
C ASN A 199 -2.98 -17.79 5.38
N ILE A 200 -4.09 -17.36 4.76
CA ILE A 200 -4.61 -18.01 3.56
C ILE A 200 -3.79 -17.54 2.35
N LYS A 201 -3.27 -18.45 1.53
CA LYS A 201 -2.62 -18.09 0.27
C LYS A 201 -3.65 -17.51 -0.70
N ASP A 202 -3.27 -16.41 -1.35
CA ASP A 202 -4.13 -15.78 -2.35
C ASP A 202 -4.31 -16.75 -3.53
N LEU A 203 -5.55 -17.18 -3.76
CA LEU A 203 -6.02 -17.83 -4.97
C LEU A 203 -6.67 -16.79 -5.88
N ASP A 204 -6.54 -17.02 -7.17
CA ASP A 204 -6.85 -16.10 -8.26
C ASP A 204 -8.24 -15.43 -8.10
N GLY A 205 -8.26 -14.18 -7.63
CA GLY A 205 -9.46 -13.32 -7.58
C GLY A 205 -10.35 -13.41 -6.34
N VAL A 206 -10.47 -14.58 -5.69
CA VAL A 206 -11.59 -14.87 -4.76
C VAL A 206 -11.26 -14.55 -3.29
N ASN A 207 -10.04 -14.79 -2.83
CA ASN A 207 -9.62 -14.70 -1.42
C ASN A 207 -8.39 -13.79 -1.24
N LYS A 208 -8.28 -12.73 -2.05
CA LYS A 208 -7.16 -11.77 -1.98
C LYS A 208 -7.04 -11.19 -0.59
N ASN A 209 -5.83 -11.21 -0.02
CA ASN A 209 -5.51 -10.65 1.29
C ASN A 209 -6.37 -11.19 2.44
N ALA A 210 -6.76 -12.46 2.38
CA ALA A 210 -7.56 -13.10 3.43
C ALA A 210 -6.72 -13.70 4.56
N ILE A 211 -7.26 -13.65 5.77
CA ILE A 211 -6.74 -14.27 7.00
C ILE A 211 -7.86 -15.15 7.56
N ASN A 212 -7.54 -16.38 7.93
CA ASN A 212 -8.46 -17.25 8.66
C ASN A 212 -8.17 -17.16 10.14
N VAL A 213 -9.15 -16.77 10.93
CA VAL A 213 -9.08 -16.69 12.38
C VAL A 213 -9.95 -17.80 12.96
N ILE A 214 -9.29 -18.76 13.59
CA ILE A 214 -9.94 -19.88 14.26
C ILE A 214 -10.12 -19.51 15.73
N THR A 215 -11.36 -19.42 16.15
CA THR A 215 -11.81 -19.14 17.51
C THR A 215 -12.57 -20.33 18.07
N SER A 216 -12.92 -20.29 19.35
CA SER A 216 -13.65 -21.38 20.01
C SER A 216 -15.08 -21.58 19.49
N ASP A 217 -15.65 -20.59 18.79
CA ASP A 217 -16.98 -20.65 18.16
C ASP A 217 -16.95 -21.11 16.69
N GLY A 218 -15.76 -21.22 16.07
CA GLY A 218 -15.62 -21.62 14.68
C GLY A 218 -14.44 -20.95 13.97
N ALA A 219 -14.29 -21.24 12.68
CA ALA A 219 -13.32 -20.56 11.81
C ALA A 219 -14.02 -19.44 11.04
N ARG A 220 -13.46 -18.22 11.11
CA ARG A 220 -13.94 -17.04 10.38
C ARG A 220 -12.87 -16.51 9.45
N ILE A 221 -13.26 -16.16 8.24
CA ILE A 221 -12.35 -15.63 7.23
C ILE A 221 -12.53 -14.12 7.14
N PHE A 222 -11.44 -13.37 7.25
CA PHE A 222 -11.43 -11.91 7.14
C PHE A 222 -10.57 -11.47 5.97
N GLN A 223 -11.09 -10.57 5.16
CA GLN A 223 -10.37 -9.94 4.07
C GLN A 223 -9.82 -8.58 4.50
N CYS A 224 -8.51 -8.40 4.35
CA CYS A 224 -7.81 -7.14 4.58
C CYS A 224 -7.83 -6.25 3.33
N VAL A 225 -7.65 -4.94 3.52
CA VAL A 225 -7.68 -3.94 2.44
C VAL A 225 -6.53 -4.15 1.44
N ASN A 226 -5.34 -4.50 1.93
CA ASN A 226 -4.16 -4.73 1.11
C ASN A 226 -3.25 -5.80 1.75
N SER A 227 -2.21 -6.23 1.02
CA SER A 227 -1.28 -7.26 1.50
C SER A 227 -0.42 -6.79 2.69
N ALA A 228 -0.15 -5.48 2.80
CA ALA A 228 0.63 -4.92 3.90
C ALA A 228 -0.16 -4.99 5.21
N SER A 229 -1.42 -4.57 5.20
CA SER A 229 -2.35 -4.68 6.32
C SER A 229 -2.57 -6.14 6.73
N LYS A 230 -2.57 -7.08 5.79
CA LYS A 230 -2.62 -8.51 6.11
C LYS A 230 -1.40 -8.97 6.92
N LEU A 231 -0.20 -8.59 6.50
CA LEU A 231 1.03 -8.90 7.21
C LEU A 231 1.06 -8.22 8.59
N GLU A 232 0.64 -6.96 8.67
CA GLU A 232 0.55 -6.21 9.91
C GLU A 232 -0.43 -6.87 10.90
N TRP A 233 -1.63 -7.26 10.44
CA TRP A 233 -2.57 -8.00 11.27
C TRP A 233 -1.99 -9.30 11.81
N ILE A 234 -1.32 -10.10 10.96
CA ILE A 234 -0.68 -11.35 11.39
C ILE A 234 0.39 -11.07 12.47
N ASP A 235 1.25 -10.07 12.26
CA ASP A 235 2.28 -9.69 13.24
C ASP A 235 1.66 -9.23 14.58
N LYS A 236 0.62 -8.38 14.54
CA LYS A 236 -0.07 -7.93 15.76
C LYS A 236 -0.77 -9.09 16.48
N PHE A 237 -1.37 -10.03 15.76
CA PHE A 237 -1.91 -11.25 16.36
C PHE A 237 -0.83 -12.10 17.01
N GLU A 238 0.34 -12.27 16.38
CA GLU A 238 1.47 -12.96 16.99
C GLU A 238 1.98 -12.26 18.26
N VAL A 239 2.09 -10.93 18.24
CA VAL A 239 2.49 -10.13 19.41
C VAL A 239 1.49 -10.34 20.56
N ALA A 240 0.19 -10.30 20.28
CA ALA A 240 -0.84 -10.50 21.30
C ALA A 240 -0.82 -11.94 21.87
N ILE A 241 -0.61 -12.95 21.03
CA ILE A 241 -0.44 -14.36 21.46
C ILE A 241 0.84 -14.54 22.30
N LYS A 242 1.97 -13.95 21.87
CA LYS A 242 3.27 -14.01 22.57
C LYS A 242 3.24 -13.25 23.90
N PHE A 243 2.49 -12.15 23.99
CA PHE A 243 2.31 -11.39 25.24
C PHE A 243 1.80 -12.28 26.39
N HIS A 244 0.96 -13.26 26.07
CA HIS A 244 0.49 -14.24 27.05
C HIS A 244 1.54 -15.29 27.43
N GLN A 245 2.33 -15.78 26.46
CA GLN A 245 3.40 -16.76 26.71
C GLN A 245 4.49 -16.20 27.65
N LEU A 246 4.77 -14.90 27.59
CA LEU A 246 5.76 -14.24 28.44
C LEU A 246 5.28 -14.08 29.89
N LYS A 247 3.98 -13.87 30.15
CA LYS A 247 3.44 -13.79 31.52
C LYS A 247 3.45 -15.15 32.25
N HIS A 248 3.42 -16.27 31.52
CA HIS A 248 3.50 -17.62 32.11
C HIS A 248 4.92 -18.11 32.45
N LYS A 249 5.97 -17.32 32.17
CA LYS A 249 7.37 -17.64 32.57
C LYS A 249 7.81 -17.05 33.92
N LYS A 250 6.91 -16.43 34.69
CA LYS A 250 7.16 -15.98 36.08
C LYS A 250 6.43 -16.87 37.09
N GLY A 251 6.73 -18.16 37.09
CA GLY A 251 6.57 -19.05 38.25
C GLY A 251 7.97 -19.45 38.73
N PRO A 252 8.21 -19.60 40.05
CA PRO A 252 9.55 -19.90 40.53
C PRO A 252 9.99 -21.26 39.99
N ALA A 253 11.18 -21.31 39.39
CA ALA A 253 11.78 -22.52 38.87
C ALA A 253 11.79 -23.61 39.98
N PRO A 254 11.38 -24.86 39.69
CA PRO A 254 11.65 -25.97 40.59
C PRO A 254 13.17 -26.11 40.72
N GLN A 255 13.69 -26.06 41.95
CA GLN A 255 15.10 -26.29 42.21
C GLN A 255 15.48 -27.70 41.72
N PRO A 256 16.62 -27.86 41.02
CA PRO A 256 17.09 -29.19 40.64
C PRO A 256 17.50 -29.98 41.89
N PRO A 257 17.16 -31.27 41.99
CA PRO A 257 17.51 -32.07 43.15
C PRO A 257 19.03 -32.29 43.22
N THR A 258 19.53 -32.10 44.44
CA THR A 258 20.89 -32.29 44.91
C THR A 258 21.49 -33.64 44.49
N SER A 259 22.61 -33.57 43.77
CA SER A 259 23.79 -34.43 43.85
C SER A 259 23.60 -35.83 44.47
N LEU A 260 23.65 -36.86 43.61
CA LEU A 260 24.28 -38.14 43.95
C LEU A 260 25.40 -38.43 42.94
N LYS A 261 26.62 -38.51 43.46
CA LYS A 261 27.82 -38.91 42.73
C LYS A 261 27.72 -40.39 42.38
N PHE A 262 28.05 -40.78 41.15
CA PHE A 262 28.80 -42.01 40.87
C PHE A 262 29.56 -41.89 39.55
N ASP A 263 30.77 -42.44 39.59
CA ASP A 263 31.90 -42.21 38.69
C ASP A 263 32.10 -43.43 37.77
N LYS A 264 32.91 -43.23 36.72
CA LYS A 264 33.63 -44.19 35.84
C LYS A 264 33.02 -44.73 34.53
N GLN A 265 33.67 -44.23 33.46
CA GLN A 265 34.50 -44.95 32.47
C GLN A 265 33.91 -45.46 31.13
N LYS A 266 34.53 -44.91 30.07
CA LYS A 266 35.09 -45.52 28.85
C LYS A 266 34.17 -46.11 27.75
N SER A 267 34.52 -45.70 26.52
CA SER A 267 34.86 -46.54 25.34
C SER A 267 33.99 -46.40 24.06
N VAL A 268 34.66 -45.88 23.03
CA VAL A 268 34.72 -46.21 21.58
C VAL A 268 33.50 -46.60 20.71
N ASP A 269 33.45 -45.87 19.59
CA ASP A 269 33.36 -46.26 18.17
C ASP A 269 32.07 -46.67 17.44
N SER A 270 32.07 -46.19 16.19
CA SER A 270 31.49 -46.74 14.95
C SER A 270 29.98 -46.55 14.73
N ASP A 271 29.58 -45.71 13.78
CA ASP A 271 29.60 -45.85 12.30
C ASP A 271 28.30 -46.47 11.73
N LEU A 272 27.85 -45.85 10.63
CA LEU A 272 27.16 -46.41 9.45
C LEU A 272 25.81 -45.77 9.02
N LEU A 273 25.96 -44.90 7.99
CA LEU A 273 25.31 -44.91 6.66
C LEU A 273 23.77 -44.68 6.49
N SER A 274 23.42 -43.46 6.00
CA SER A 274 22.78 -43.03 4.70
C SER A 274 21.82 -43.97 3.91
N PRO A 275 21.10 -43.55 2.82
CA PRO A 275 20.92 -42.22 2.18
C PRO A 275 19.50 -41.90 1.57
N SER A 276 19.37 -40.73 0.92
CA SER A 276 18.47 -40.35 -0.21
C SER A 276 17.08 -39.76 0.18
N ALA A 277 16.57 -38.66 -0.37
CA ALA A 277 16.73 -38.08 -1.71
C ALA A 277 16.52 -36.54 -1.72
N SER A 278 17.08 -35.94 -2.77
CA SER A 278 17.24 -34.52 -3.09
C SER A 278 15.94 -33.75 -3.39
N ALA A 279 15.85 -32.49 -2.94
CA ALA A 279 15.23 -31.38 -3.70
C ALA A 279 15.64 -30.02 -3.11
N SER A 280 16.24 -29.20 -3.98
CA SER A 280 16.67 -27.79 -3.85
C SER A 280 15.91 -26.90 -2.85
N VAL A 281 16.64 -26.41 -1.83
CA VAL A 281 16.26 -25.23 -1.04
C VAL A 281 16.97 -24.02 -1.63
N SER A 282 16.22 -23.13 -2.25
CA SER A 282 16.66 -21.77 -2.61
C SER A 282 16.76 -20.95 -1.33
N ILE A 283 17.98 -20.71 -0.85
CA ILE A 283 18.26 -19.85 0.30
C ILE A 283 17.96 -18.40 -0.11
N ILE A 284 16.85 -17.85 0.39
CA ILE A 284 16.61 -16.41 0.44
C ILE A 284 17.50 -15.88 1.56
N VAL A 285 18.68 -15.36 1.19
CA VAL A 285 19.55 -14.62 2.11
C VAL A 285 18.88 -13.29 2.39
N GLU A 286 18.21 -13.17 3.53
CA GLU A 286 17.95 -11.88 4.16
C GLU A 286 19.29 -11.16 4.30
N LYS A 287 19.46 -10.04 3.59
CA LYS A 287 20.62 -9.15 3.76
C LYS A 287 20.50 -8.44 5.12
N GLN A 288 20.74 -9.17 6.19
CA GLN A 288 21.06 -8.57 7.48
C GLN A 288 22.44 -7.93 7.34
N ALA A 289 22.56 -6.66 7.75
CA ALA A 289 23.84 -5.96 7.71
C ALA A 289 24.87 -6.78 8.51
N PRO A 290 26.08 -7.05 7.97
CA PRO A 290 27.06 -7.86 8.66
C PRO A 290 27.43 -7.27 10.03
N ASP A 291 27.60 -8.14 11.03
CA ASP A 291 27.85 -7.75 12.43
C ASP A 291 29.09 -6.84 12.62
N TRP A 292 30.04 -6.86 11.67
CA TRP A 292 31.22 -5.99 11.72
C TRP A 292 30.85 -4.49 11.55
N LEU A 293 29.72 -4.16 10.92
CA LEU A 293 29.25 -2.78 10.78
C LEU A 293 28.77 -2.22 12.13
N ALA A 294 28.20 -3.06 12.99
CA ALA A 294 27.81 -2.69 14.35
C ALA A 294 29.03 -2.45 15.27
N SER A 295 30.17 -3.04 14.92
CA SER A 295 31.47 -2.89 15.58
C SER A 295 32.40 -1.88 14.89
N ALA A 296 31.97 -1.23 13.81
CA ALA A 296 32.83 -0.35 13.03
C ALA A 296 33.20 0.92 13.83
N PRO A 297 34.41 1.50 13.59
CA PRO A 297 34.83 2.77 14.18
C PRO A 297 33.74 3.85 14.05
N GLU A 298 33.49 4.59 15.13
CA GLU A 298 32.41 5.59 15.24
C GLU A 298 32.46 6.64 14.11
N GLU A 299 33.65 6.92 13.56
CA GLU A 299 33.87 7.79 12.40
C GLU A 299 33.16 7.29 11.12
N ILE A 300 33.12 5.97 10.87
CA ILE A 300 32.44 5.40 9.70
C ILE A 300 30.92 5.52 9.85
N GLN A 301 30.40 5.34 11.07
CA GLN A 301 28.98 5.46 11.36
C GLN A 301 28.51 6.93 11.25
N ALA A 302 29.36 7.88 11.67
CA ALA A 302 29.08 9.32 11.53
C ALA A 302 29.00 9.77 10.06
N GLU A 303 29.93 9.34 9.20
CA GLU A 303 29.92 9.69 7.78
C GLU A 303 28.72 9.06 7.03
N ILE A 304 28.31 7.85 7.42
CA ILE A 304 27.08 7.21 6.88
C ILE A 304 25.83 7.99 7.30
N ALA A 305 25.76 8.43 8.56
CA ALA A 305 24.63 9.21 9.07
C ALA A 305 24.51 10.58 8.37
N GLN A 306 25.63 11.19 8.01
CA GLN A 306 25.70 12.45 7.25
C GLN A 306 25.54 12.26 5.73
N ARG A 307 25.40 11.01 5.26
CA ARG A 307 25.24 10.62 3.83
C ARG A 307 26.47 10.90 2.96
N HIS A 308 27.65 11.00 3.54
CA HIS A 308 28.93 11.09 2.82
C HIS A 308 29.47 9.69 2.53
N PHE A 309 28.83 9.02 1.57
CA PHE A 309 29.09 7.60 1.29
C PHE A 309 30.45 7.34 0.64
N GLU A 310 31.01 8.32 -0.10
CA GLU A 310 32.33 8.19 -0.72
C GLU A 310 33.45 8.22 0.32
N ASP A 311 33.37 9.14 1.29
CA ASP A 311 34.37 9.26 2.36
C ASP A 311 34.32 8.06 3.31
N SER A 312 33.12 7.60 3.67
CA SER A 312 32.93 6.36 4.44
C SER A 312 33.58 5.14 3.76
N LEU A 313 33.49 5.04 2.43
CA LEU A 313 34.09 3.96 1.66
C LEU A 313 35.62 4.01 1.68
N THR A 314 36.22 5.21 1.66
CA THR A 314 37.68 5.35 1.78
C THR A 314 38.20 4.95 3.16
N LEU A 315 37.44 5.23 4.25
CA LEU A 315 37.81 4.80 5.60
C LEU A 315 37.75 3.28 5.75
N VAL A 316 36.71 2.65 5.19
CA VAL A 316 36.56 1.18 5.19
C VAL A 316 37.72 0.50 4.44
N GLN A 317 38.23 1.11 3.36
CA GLN A 317 39.37 0.57 2.60
C GLN A 317 40.73 0.73 3.29
N LYS A 318 40.81 1.58 4.32
CA LYS A 318 42.05 1.93 5.01
C LYS A 318 42.27 1.12 6.31
N CYS A 319 41.22 0.44 6.78
CA CYS A 319 41.27 -0.58 7.83
C CYS A 319 41.65 -1.95 7.23
#